data_AF-A0A7W0UDX6-F1
#
_entry.id   AF-A0A7W0UDX6-F1
#
_cell.length_a   1.000
_cell.length_b   1.000
_cell.length_c   1.000
_cell.angle_alpha   90.00
_cell.angle_beta   90.00
_cell.angle_gamma   90.00
#
_symmetry.space_group_name_H-M   'P 1'
#
loop_
_entity.id
_entity.type
_entity.pdbx_description
1 polymer ?
#
loop_
_entity_poly.entity_id
_entity_poly.type
_entity_poly.pdbx_seq_one_letter_code
_entity_poly.pdbx_strand_id
1 'polypeptide(L)'
;VVAGFVLHHIRDLDAALDKVVRLLTTNGLLLVDEFGWDRIDDATLEWLLGQQRALAAIREEESPGSLEDLRSEWEAEHVGLHGYEAMRRALDARFEERTFAWVPYFYRSLGGAATEVLEQALVEAGSIQPLGFRYAGTPRALSGPSL
;
A
#
# COMPACT_ATOMS: atom_id res chain seq x y z
N VAL A 1 -7.67 7.82 14.48
CA VAL A 1 -6.95 8.50 13.38
C VAL A 1 -7.03 7.60 12.17
N VAL A 2 -7.25 8.17 10.97
CA VAL A 2 -7.28 7.43 9.71
C VAL A 2 -6.21 8.01 8.79
N ALA A 3 -5.39 7.15 8.19
CA ALA A 3 -4.42 7.51 7.16
C ALA A 3 -4.66 6.64 5.92
N GLY A 4 -4.78 7.27 4.76
CA GLY A 4 -5.02 6.59 3.49
C GLY A 4 -4.06 7.11 2.42
N PHE A 5 -3.14 6.28 1.93
CA PHE A 5 -2.18 6.63 0.87
C PHE A 5 -1.38 7.91 1.14
N VAL A 6 -0.94 8.12 2.38
CA VAL A 6 -0.16 9.30 2.80
C VAL A 6 1.12 8.96 3.54
N LEU A 7 1.18 7.84 4.28
CA LEU A 7 2.31 7.47 5.11
C LEU A 7 3.57 7.21 4.30
N HIS A 8 3.43 6.59 3.12
CA HIS A 8 4.57 6.31 2.24
C HIS A 8 5.27 7.58 1.71
N HIS A 9 4.61 8.74 1.75
CA HIS A 9 5.19 10.04 1.37
C HIS A 9 5.83 10.81 2.54
N ILE A 10 5.59 10.41 3.80
CA ILE A 10 6.06 11.19 4.95
C ILE A 10 7.57 10.98 5.16
N ARG A 11 8.37 12.01 4.88
CA ARG A 11 9.85 11.97 5.03
C ARG A 11 10.35 11.45 6.37
N ASP A 12 9.71 11.86 7.47
CA ASP A 12 10.02 11.39 8.83
C ASP A 12 8.82 10.61 9.37
N LEU A 13 8.67 9.40 8.87
CA LEU A 13 7.57 8.50 9.21
C LEU A 13 7.52 8.21 10.72
N ASP A 14 8.67 8.03 11.34
CA ASP A 14 8.79 7.75 12.78
C ASP A 14 8.24 8.89 13.63
N ALA A 15 8.67 10.14 13.38
CA ALA A 15 8.18 11.29 14.12
C ALA A 15 6.68 11.55 13.88
N ALA A 16 6.19 11.27 12.68
CA ALA A 16 4.77 11.38 12.37
C ALA A 16 3.94 10.35 13.15
N LEU A 17 4.38 9.09 13.21
CA LEU A 17 3.69 8.06 13.98
C LEU A 17 3.79 8.32 15.49
N ASP A 18 4.90 8.85 16.00
CA ASP A 18 5.00 9.31 17.40
C ASP A 18 3.97 10.40 17.72
N LYS A 19 3.73 11.31 16.77
CA LYS A 19 2.68 12.33 16.91
C LYS A 19 1.30 11.70 16.92
N VAL A 20 1.04 10.69 16.08
CA VAL A 20 -0.24 9.95 16.08
C VAL A 20 -0.46 9.26 17.42
N VAL A 21 0.56 8.60 17.98
CA VAL A 21 0.48 7.98 19.32
C VAL A 21 0.07 9.00 20.38
N ARG A 22 0.68 10.19 20.40
CA ARG A 22 0.33 11.26 21.36
C ARG A 22 -1.09 11.81 21.19
N LEU A 23 -1.64 11.77 19.97
CA LEU A 23 -3.00 12.25 19.68
C LEU A 23 -4.09 11.24 20.02
N LEU A 24 -3.76 9.95 20.03
CA LEU A 24 -4.69 8.89 20.41
C LEU A 24 -4.77 8.81 21.94
N THR A 25 -5.98 8.92 22.49
CA THR A 25 -6.25 8.63 23.90
C THR A 25 -6.07 7.14 24.20
N THR A 26 -6.11 6.74 25.47
CA THR A 26 -6.12 5.32 25.85
C THR A 26 -7.26 4.60 25.11
N ASN A 27 -6.95 3.54 24.35
CA ASN A 27 -7.84 2.81 23.42
C ASN A 27 -8.16 3.51 22.09
N GLY A 28 -7.49 4.60 21.74
CA GLY A 28 -7.59 5.20 20.42
C GLY A 28 -7.10 4.24 19.33
N LEU A 29 -7.76 4.26 18.17
CA LEU A 29 -7.45 3.40 17.03
C LEU A 29 -6.77 4.19 15.92
N LEU A 30 -5.68 3.65 15.39
CA LEU A 30 -5.13 4.03 14.09
C LEU A 30 -5.65 3.05 13.04
N LEU A 31 -6.27 3.59 11.98
CA LEU A 31 -6.63 2.86 10.77
C LEU A 31 -5.75 3.34 9.62
N VAL A 32 -5.22 2.40 8.85
CA VAL A 32 -4.32 2.64 7.72
C VAL A 32 -4.85 1.91 6.49
N ASP A 33 -4.94 2.60 5.36
CA ASP A 33 -5.17 2.05 4.01
C ASP A 33 -3.98 2.52 3.14
N GLU A 34 -3.02 1.65 2.88
CA GLU A 34 -1.74 2.00 2.25
C GLU A 34 -1.35 0.99 1.18
N PHE A 35 -0.22 1.21 0.51
CA PHE A 35 0.32 0.24 -0.44
C PHE A 35 1.84 0.07 -0.34
N GLY A 36 2.29 -1.15 -0.57
CA GLY A 36 3.69 -1.55 -0.60
C GLY A 36 4.21 -1.60 -2.03
N TRP A 37 4.58 -0.45 -2.59
CA TRP A 37 5.05 -0.35 -3.98
C TRP A 37 6.25 -1.26 -4.29
N ASP A 38 7.08 -1.52 -3.28
CA ASP A 38 8.28 -2.35 -3.30
C ASP A 38 8.00 -3.86 -3.33
N ARG A 39 6.72 -4.26 -3.24
CA ARG A 39 6.30 -5.67 -3.29
C ARG A 39 5.89 -6.16 -4.67
N ILE A 40 5.86 -5.28 -5.67
CA ILE A 40 5.46 -5.67 -7.02
C ILE A 40 6.39 -6.77 -7.55
N ASP A 41 5.80 -7.83 -8.11
CA ASP A 41 6.55 -8.89 -8.80
C ASP A 41 6.28 -8.85 -10.30
N ASP A 42 7.02 -9.67 -11.05
CA ASP A 42 6.96 -9.68 -12.51
C ASP A 42 5.57 -10.06 -13.02
N ALA A 43 4.92 -11.06 -12.40
CA ALA A 43 3.57 -11.48 -12.78
C ALA A 43 2.54 -10.35 -12.58
N THR A 44 2.65 -9.60 -11.48
CA THR A 44 1.77 -8.46 -11.21
C THR A 44 2.03 -7.30 -12.18
N LEU A 45 3.29 -7.04 -12.52
CA LEU A 45 3.66 -6.01 -13.48
C LEU A 45 3.18 -6.35 -14.91
N GLU A 46 3.31 -7.62 -15.32
CA GLU A 46 2.79 -8.11 -16.60
C GLU A 46 1.27 -7.98 -16.68
N TRP A 47 0.56 -8.34 -15.60
CA TRP A 47 -0.88 -8.15 -15.51
C TRP A 47 -1.25 -6.66 -15.63
N LEU A 48 -0.59 -5.78 -14.88
CA LEU A 48 -0.83 -4.33 -14.94
C LEU A 48 -0.65 -3.79 -16.35
N LEU A 49 0.43 -4.17 -17.04
CA LEU A 49 0.69 -3.78 -18.42
C LEU A 49 -0.43 -4.27 -19.36
N GLY A 50 -0.88 -5.51 -19.18
CA GLY A 50 -2.01 -6.08 -19.92
C GLY A 50 -3.29 -5.26 -19.75
N GLN A 51 -3.59 -4.86 -18.51
CA GLN A 51 -4.76 -4.02 -18.20
C GLN A 51 -4.63 -2.62 -18.83
N GLN A 52 -3.47 -1.98 -18.72
CA GLN A 52 -3.23 -0.67 -19.33
C GLN A 52 -3.36 -0.71 -20.86
N ARG A 53 -2.85 -1.77 -21.52
CA ARG A 53 -3.02 -1.99 -22.96
C ARG A 53 -4.46 -2.20 -23.37
N ALA A 54 -5.22 -3.00 -22.60
CA ALA A 54 -6.64 -3.21 -22.85
C ALA A 54 -7.42 -1.89 -22.72
N LEU A 55 -7.11 -1.06 -21.72
CA LEU A 55 -7.73 0.26 -21.54
C LEU A 55 -7.37 1.23 -22.67
N ALA A 56 -6.09 1.30 -23.07
CA ALA A 56 -5.66 2.15 -24.18
C ALA A 56 -6.38 1.77 -25.48
N ALA A 57 -6.52 0.47 -25.77
CA ALA A 57 -7.26 -0.01 -26.93
C ALA A 57 -8.74 0.41 -26.92
N ILE A 58 -9.41 0.35 -25.76
CA ILE A 58 -10.82 0.79 -25.61
C ILE A 58 -10.93 2.31 -25.79
N ARG A 59 -9.93 3.07 -25.37
CA ARG A 59 -9.91 4.54 -25.44
C ARG A 59 -9.37 5.09 -26.76
N GLU A 60 -8.92 4.22 -27.67
CA GLU A 60 -8.21 4.60 -28.89
C GLU A 60 -6.96 5.47 -28.60
N GLU A 61 -6.29 5.20 -27.48
CA GLU A 61 -5.06 5.85 -27.03
C GLU A 61 -3.82 5.06 -27.47
N GLU A 62 -2.65 5.69 -27.42
CA GLU A 62 -1.38 5.01 -27.68
C GLU A 62 -1.17 3.88 -26.67
N SER A 63 -0.74 2.72 -27.17
CA SER A 63 -0.43 1.58 -26.30
C SER A 63 0.71 1.95 -25.35
N PRO A 64 0.63 1.57 -24.05
CA PRO A 64 1.75 1.61 -23.15
C PRO A 64 2.98 0.88 -23.72
N GLY A 65 4.16 1.30 -23.27
CA GLY A 65 5.46 0.79 -23.70
C GLY A 65 5.71 -0.68 -23.34
N SER A 66 7.00 -1.02 -23.26
CA SER A 66 7.43 -2.36 -22.88
C SER A 66 7.26 -2.61 -21.37
N LEU A 67 7.41 -3.88 -20.96
CA LEU A 67 7.45 -4.23 -19.54
C LEU A 67 8.64 -3.58 -18.81
N GLU A 68 9.75 -3.38 -19.52
CA GLU A 68 10.94 -2.71 -19.00
C GLU A 68 10.71 -1.20 -18.80
N ASP A 69 10.00 -0.56 -19.73
CA ASP A 69 9.59 0.85 -19.58
C ASP A 69 8.69 1.02 -18.36
N LEU A 70 7.67 0.15 -18.22
CA LEU A 70 6.76 0.18 -17.06
C LEU A 70 7.49 -0.05 -15.74
N ARG A 71 8.46 -0.98 -15.71
CA ARG A 71 9.28 -1.20 -14.50
C ARG A 71 10.09 0.03 -14.14
N SER A 72 10.74 0.63 -15.15
CA SER A 72 11.59 1.80 -14.94
C SER A 72 10.78 3.00 -14.45
N GLU A 73 9.60 3.22 -15.02
CA GLU A 73 8.65 4.24 -14.58
C GLU A 73 8.17 3.96 -13.16
N TRP A 74 7.75 2.72 -12.87
CA TRP A 74 7.34 2.31 -11.53
C TRP A 74 8.42 2.60 -10.49
N GLU A 75 9.66 2.18 -10.73
CA GLU A 75 10.75 2.46 -9.78
C GLU A 75 11.00 3.95 -9.63
N ALA A 76 11.02 4.70 -10.74
CA ALA A 76 11.27 6.15 -10.74
C ALA A 76 10.21 6.94 -9.95
N GLU A 77 8.92 6.60 -10.12
CA GLU A 77 7.81 7.23 -9.41
C GLU A 77 7.88 7.03 -7.89
N HIS A 78 8.53 5.96 -7.44
CA HIS A 78 8.58 5.59 -6.02
C HIS A 78 9.94 5.85 -5.34
N VAL A 79 10.89 6.48 -6.05
CA VAL A 79 12.16 6.91 -5.45
C VAL A 79 11.91 7.82 -4.25
N GLY A 80 12.47 7.43 -3.10
CA GLY A 80 12.35 8.20 -1.86
C GLY A 80 11.04 7.99 -1.10
N LEU A 81 10.14 7.12 -1.58
CA LEU A 81 8.94 6.72 -0.85
C LEU A 81 9.22 5.54 0.08
N HIS A 82 8.52 5.46 1.20
CA HIS A 82 8.62 4.30 2.08
C HIS A 82 7.94 3.09 1.44
N GLY A 83 8.70 2.00 1.29
CA GLY A 83 8.16 0.68 0.99
C GLY A 83 7.40 0.07 2.17
N TYR A 84 6.72 -1.05 1.91
CA TYR A 84 5.94 -1.78 2.90
C TYR A 84 6.75 -2.11 4.15
N GLU A 85 7.96 -2.63 3.97
CA GLU A 85 8.79 -3.08 5.08
C GLU A 85 9.18 -1.94 6.03
N ALA A 86 9.42 -0.74 5.49
CA ALA A 86 9.68 0.45 6.30
C ALA A 86 8.44 0.87 7.08
N MET A 87 7.28 0.92 6.42
CA MET A 87 6.01 1.26 7.06
C MET A 87 5.61 0.24 8.13
N ARG A 88 5.74 -1.05 7.83
CA ARG A 88 5.39 -2.15 8.73
C ARG A 88 6.20 -2.08 10.02
N ARG A 89 7.52 -1.93 9.91
CA ARG A 89 8.40 -1.77 11.08
C ARG A 89 8.02 -0.56 11.94
N ALA A 90 7.74 0.57 11.30
CA ALA A 90 7.41 1.81 12.01
C ALA A 90 6.06 1.71 12.74
N LEU A 91 5.08 1.01 12.16
CA LEU A 91 3.81 0.68 12.79
C LEU A 91 4.00 -0.28 13.97
N ASP A 92 4.72 -1.39 13.77
CA ASP A 92 4.93 -2.42 14.79
C ASP A 92 5.64 -1.93 16.04
N ALA A 93 6.56 -0.97 15.87
CA ALA A 93 7.29 -0.35 16.97
C ALA A 93 6.36 0.42 17.94
N ARG A 94 5.22 0.92 17.47
CA ARG A 94 4.37 1.88 18.19
C ARG A 94 2.98 1.38 18.50
N PHE A 95 2.47 0.48 17.68
CA PHE A 95 1.10 0.00 17.74
C PHE A 95 1.08 -1.51 17.97
N GLU A 96 0.16 -1.94 18.82
CA GLU A 96 -0.26 -3.34 18.89
C GLU A 96 -1.28 -3.56 17.77
N GLU A 97 -0.96 -4.45 16.83
CA GLU A 97 -1.86 -4.81 15.73
C GLU A 97 -3.16 -5.41 16.28
N ARG A 98 -4.28 -4.94 15.72
CA ARG A 98 -5.61 -5.52 15.91
C ARG A 98 -6.07 -6.27 14.67
N THR A 99 -5.80 -5.72 13.49
CA THR A 99 -6.09 -6.38 12.22
C THR A 99 -5.07 -5.97 11.16
N PHE A 100 -4.76 -6.89 10.28
CA PHE A 100 -4.02 -6.63 9.05
C PHE A 100 -4.62 -7.45 7.91
N ALA A 101 -4.73 -6.85 6.74
CA ALA A 101 -5.19 -7.53 5.54
C ALA A 101 -4.52 -6.95 4.30
N TRP A 102 -4.05 -7.83 3.42
CA TRP A 102 -3.71 -7.45 2.05
C TRP A 102 -4.99 -7.20 1.25
N VAL A 103 -4.98 -6.19 0.38
CA VAL A 103 -6.12 -5.76 -0.44
C VAL A 103 -5.68 -5.36 -1.85
N PRO A 104 -6.59 -5.40 -2.83
CA PRO A 104 -6.39 -4.82 -4.16
C PRO A 104 -5.98 -3.34 -4.09
N TYR A 105 -5.21 -2.89 -5.07
CA TYR A 105 -4.73 -1.51 -5.16
C TYR A 105 -4.92 -0.91 -6.57
N PHE A 106 -4.58 -1.65 -7.61
CA PHE A 106 -4.50 -1.13 -8.97
C PHE A 106 -5.86 -0.75 -9.57
N TYR A 107 -6.96 -1.32 -9.09
CA TYR A 107 -8.31 -0.94 -9.51
C TYR A 107 -8.58 0.56 -9.36
N ARG A 108 -7.87 1.24 -8.45
CA ARG A 108 -7.99 2.69 -8.20
C ARG A 108 -7.50 3.51 -9.39
N SER A 109 -6.48 3.04 -10.12
CA SER A 109 -5.98 3.67 -11.36
C SER A 109 -6.60 3.06 -12.63
N LEU A 110 -7.05 1.80 -12.57
CA LEU A 110 -7.54 1.03 -13.72
C LEU A 110 -9.06 1.07 -13.96
N GLY A 111 -9.80 2.00 -13.33
CA GLY A 111 -11.20 2.26 -13.68
C GLY A 111 -12.28 1.70 -12.74
N GLY A 112 -11.96 1.45 -11.47
CA GLY A 112 -12.97 1.32 -10.41
C GLY A 112 -13.48 -0.09 -10.12
N ALA A 113 -14.71 -0.20 -9.59
CA ALA A 113 -15.21 -1.39 -8.87
C ALA A 113 -15.22 -2.71 -9.67
N ALA A 114 -15.42 -2.66 -11.00
CA ALA A 114 -15.34 -3.87 -11.83
C ALA A 114 -13.92 -4.45 -11.87
N THR A 115 -12.91 -3.57 -11.90
CA THR A 115 -11.50 -3.96 -11.83
C THR A 115 -11.13 -4.44 -10.43
N GLU A 116 -11.75 -3.91 -9.37
CA GLU A 116 -11.52 -4.36 -7.99
C GLU A 116 -11.89 -5.83 -7.82
N VAL A 117 -13.03 -6.26 -8.37
CA VAL A 117 -13.47 -7.67 -8.32
C VAL A 117 -12.50 -8.59 -9.07
N LEU A 118 -12.03 -8.16 -10.26
CA LEU A 118 -11.05 -8.92 -11.04
C LEU A 118 -9.71 -9.04 -10.31
N GLU A 119 -9.18 -7.92 -9.82
CA GLU A 119 -7.91 -7.89 -9.08
C GLU A 119 -7.99 -8.75 -7.82
N GLN A 120 -9.09 -8.66 -7.06
CA GLN A 120 -9.34 -9.51 -5.89
C GLN A 120 -9.31 -11.00 -6.24
N ALA A 121 -10.00 -11.41 -7.31
CA ALA A 121 -10.03 -12.81 -7.74
C ALA A 121 -8.65 -13.33 -8.14
N LEU A 122 -7.83 -12.49 -8.79
CA LEU A 122 -6.46 -12.85 -9.18
C LEU A 122 -5.52 -12.93 -7.97
N VAL A 123 -5.68 -12.05 -6.99
CA VAL A 123 -4.96 -12.12 -5.71
C VAL A 123 -5.32 -13.40 -4.95
N GLU A 124 -6.61 -13.72 -4.84
CA GLU A 124 -7.08 -14.95 -4.17
C GLU A 124 -6.59 -16.23 -4.85
N ALA A 125 -6.49 -16.19 -6.18
CA ALA A 125 -5.92 -17.27 -6.97
C ALA A 125 -4.38 -17.34 -6.90
N GLY A 126 -3.71 -16.37 -6.25
CA GLY A 126 -2.25 -16.26 -6.21
C GLY A 126 -1.61 -15.96 -7.56
N SER A 127 -2.39 -15.42 -8.51
CA SER A 127 -1.92 -15.07 -9.86
C SER A 127 -1.19 -13.74 -9.90
N ILE A 128 -1.50 -12.83 -8.97
CA ILE A 128 -0.81 -11.56 -8.76
C ILE A 128 -0.65 -11.29 -7.26
N GLN A 129 0.29 -10.42 -6.90
CA GLN A 129 0.47 -9.94 -5.53
C GLN A 129 -0.51 -8.81 -5.22
N PRO A 130 -1.13 -8.81 -4.03
CA PRO A 130 -1.77 -7.63 -3.51
C PRO A 130 -0.70 -6.62 -3.08
N LEU A 131 -0.80 -5.39 -3.57
CA LEU A 131 0.09 -4.30 -3.16
C LEU A 131 -0.54 -3.45 -2.05
N GLY A 132 -1.86 -3.36 -1.99
CA GLY A 132 -2.56 -2.60 -0.95
C GLY A 132 -2.58 -3.35 0.37
N PHE A 133 -2.56 -2.65 1.49
CA PHE A 133 -2.80 -3.24 2.80
C PHE A 133 -3.66 -2.33 3.67
N ARG A 134 -4.49 -2.97 4.50
CA ARG A 134 -5.24 -2.34 5.57
C ARG A 134 -4.71 -2.79 6.91
N TYR A 135 -4.48 -1.85 7.80
CA TYR A 135 -3.99 -2.10 9.15
C TYR A 135 -4.83 -1.35 10.17
N ALA A 136 -5.11 -1.99 11.31
CA ALA A 136 -5.66 -1.35 12.48
C ALA A 136 -4.78 -1.66 13.69
N GLY A 137 -4.45 -0.62 14.47
CA GLY A 137 -3.60 -0.77 15.64
C GLY A 137 -3.96 0.21 16.76
N THR A 138 -3.75 -0.24 18.00
CA THR A 138 -3.87 0.61 19.20
C THR A 138 -2.48 0.96 19.71
N PRO A 139 -2.25 2.18 20.23
CA PRO A 139 -0.96 2.55 20.82
C PRO A 139 -0.50 1.50 21.84
N ARG A 140 0.75 1.06 21.75
CA ARG A 140 1.35 0.20 22.76
C ARG A 140 1.40 0.98 24.08
N ALA A 141 1.14 0.29 25.18
CA ALA A 141 1.42 0.85 26.49
C ALA A 141 2.91 1.21 26.55
N LEU A 142 3.23 2.42 26.99
CA LEU A 142 4.61 2.76 27.33
C LEU A 142 5.04 1.78 28.42
N SER A 143 6.00 0.91 28.12
CA SER A 143 6.67 0.14 29.16
C SER A 143 7.28 1.14 30.12
N GLY A 144 6.66 1.33 31.28
CA GLY A 144 7.27 2.09 32.37
C GLY A 144 8.60 1.43 32.73
N PRO A 145 9.61 2.19 33.20
CA PRO A 145 10.85 1.59 33.66
C PRO A 145 10.53 0.58 34.75
N SER A 146 11.04 -0.65 34.60
CA SER A 146 11.02 -1.64 35.68
C SER A 146 11.69 -1.02 36.91
N LEU A 147 10.91 -0.86 37.99
CA LEU A 147 11.39 -0.40 39.29
C LEU A 147 12.36 -1.41 39.91
#